data_AF-A0AA88ALS9-F1
#
_entry.id   AF-A0AA88ALS9-F1
#
_cell.length_a   1.000
_cell.length_b   1.000
_cell.length_c   1.000
_cell.angle_alpha   90.00
_cell.angle_beta   90.00
_cell.angle_gamma   90.00
#
_symmetry.space_group_name_H-M   'P 1'
#
loop_
_entity.id
_entity.type
_entity.pdbx_description
1 polymer ?
#
loop_
_entity_poly.entity_id
_entity_poly.type
_entity_poly.pdbx_seq_one_letter_code
_entity_poly.pdbx_strand_id
1 'polypeptide(L)' 'MSRCLSFGAVLVLAALAASMVVLPLILPPLPPPPLMLLFFPVGIMAVLMMLAFAPSIEANVVVCSA' A
#
# COMPACT_ATOMS: atom_id res chain seq x y z
N MET A 1 18.65 -5.96 -15.13
CA MET A 1 17.24 -5.55 -14.99
C MET A 1 17.09 -4.24 -14.19
N SER A 2 18.04 -3.29 -14.29
CA SER A 2 18.05 -2.14 -13.35
C SER A 2 18.73 -0.87 -13.90
N ARG A 3 18.95 -0.75 -15.22
CA ARG A 3 19.64 0.41 -15.79
C ARG A 3 18.85 1.73 -15.64
N CYS A 4 17.59 1.60 -15.22
CA CYS A 4 16.61 2.67 -15.11
C CYS A 4 15.81 2.54 -13.80
N LEU A 5 16.46 2.56 -12.62
CA LEU A 5 15.94 3.56 -11.68
C LEU A 5 16.13 4.88 -12.43
N SER A 6 15.16 5.23 -13.28
CA SER A 6 15.27 6.32 -14.25
C SER A 6 15.79 7.51 -13.47
N PHE A 7 16.74 8.28 -13.99
CA PHE A 7 17.37 9.38 -13.23
C PHE A 7 16.34 10.26 -12.52
N GLY A 8 15.16 10.43 -13.15
CA GLY A 8 13.98 11.06 -12.53
C GLY A 8 13.42 10.32 -11.30
N ALA A 9 13.31 9.00 -11.31
CA ALA A 9 12.90 8.20 -10.15
C ALA A 9 13.90 8.33 -8.98
N VAL A 10 15.20 8.39 -9.25
CA VAL A 10 16.23 8.62 -8.21
C VAL A 10 16.09 10.01 -7.61
N LEU A 11 15.86 11.03 -8.46
CA LEU A 11 15.69 12.42 -8.03
C LEU A 11 14.39 12.61 -7.23
N VAL A 12 13.30 11.96 -7.64
CA VAL A 12 12.03 11.93 -6.90
C VAL A 12 12.19 11.23 -5.55
N LEU A 13 12.89 10.08 -5.50
CA LEU A 13 13.20 9.39 -4.24
C LEU A 13 14.05 10.26 -3.31
N ALA A 14 15.06 10.95 -3.84
CA ALA A 14 15.91 11.86 -3.07
C ALA A 14 15.12 13.06 -2.53
N ALA A 15 14.25 13.66 -3.34
CA ALA A 15 13.37 14.75 -2.92
C ALA A 15 12.35 14.29 -1.86
N LEU A 16 11.79 13.09 -2.02
CA LEU A 16 10.88 12.48 -1.05
C LEU A 16 11.59 12.20 0.28
N ALA A 17 12.82 11.68 0.24
CA ALA A 17 13.64 11.45 1.42
C ALA A 17 14.00 12.78 2.12
N ALA A 18 14.39 13.80 1.35
CA ALA A 18 14.64 15.13 1.89
C ALA A 18 13.37 15.72 2.53
N SER A 19 12.21 15.57 1.89
CA SER A 19 10.92 15.97 2.44
C SER A 19 10.61 15.21 3.72
N MET A 20 10.82 13.89 3.78
CA MET A 20 10.63 13.09 5.00
C MET A 20 11.52 13.51 6.17
N VAL A 21 12.65 14.19 5.94
CA VAL A 21 13.53 14.73 7.00
C VAL A 21 13.16 16.17 7.34
N VAL A 22 12.89 16.99 6.34
CA VAL A 22 12.58 18.42 6.51
C VAL A 22 11.17 18.62 7.07
N LEU A 23 10.20 17.82 6.61
CA LEU A 23 8.81 17.87 7.07
C LEU A 23 8.69 17.66 8.59
N PRO A 24 9.29 16.64 9.22
CA PRO A 24 9.25 16.51 10.69
C PRO A 24 10.11 17.55 11.41
N LEU A 25 11.11 18.16 10.76
CA LEU A 25 11.91 19.24 11.35
C LEU A 25 11.14 20.57 11.40
N ILE A 26 10.25 20.79 10.43
CA ILE A 26 9.35 21.96 10.35
C ILE A 26 8.06 21.71 11.14
N LEU A 27 7.60 20.46 11.24
CA LEU A 27 6.39 20.14 11.98
C LEU A 27 6.65 20.21 13.49
N PRO A 28 5.86 21.02 14.24
CA PRO A 28 5.85 20.94 15.70
C PRO A 28 5.47 19.51 16.13
N PRO A 29 5.85 19.06 17.35
CA PRO A 29 5.64 17.68 17.80
C PRO A 29 4.22 17.23 17.48
N LEU A 30 4.13 16.22 16.60
CA LEU A 30 2.84 15.79 16.05
C LEU A 30 1.93 15.35 17.21
N PRO A 31 0.68 15.85 17.26
CA PRO A 31 -0.29 15.40 18.23
C PRO A 31 -0.45 13.87 18.09
N PRO A 32 -0.70 13.16 19.21
CA PRO A 32 -0.67 11.69 19.26
C PRO A 32 -1.45 11.04 18.10
N PRO A 33 -0.93 9.93 17.52
CA PRO A 33 -1.48 9.33 16.31
C PRO A 33 -2.99 9.06 16.43
N PRO A 34 -3.81 9.57 15.49
CA PRO A 34 -5.25 9.36 15.53
C PRO A 34 -5.58 7.89 15.31
N LEU A 35 -6.51 7.35 16.09
CA LEU A 35 -7.06 5.99 15.91
C LEU A 35 -7.66 5.74 14.51
N MET A 36 -7.97 6.82 13.77
CA MET A 36 -8.34 6.78 12.35
C MET A 36 -7.30 6.04 11.49
N LEU A 37 -6.01 6.14 11.81
CA LEU A 37 -4.96 5.41 11.13
C LEU A 37 -4.99 3.90 11.42
N LEU A 38 -5.66 3.46 12.49
CA LEU A 38 -5.84 2.04 12.81
C LEU A 38 -7.04 1.45 12.04
N PHE A 39 -8.05 2.26 11.70
CA PHE A 39 -9.16 1.82 10.85
C PHE A 39 -8.68 1.42 9.44
N PHE A 40 -7.66 2.09 8.91
CA PHE A 40 -7.08 1.74 7.61
C PHE A 40 -6.50 0.30 7.56
N PRO A 41 -5.55 -0.10 8.42
CA PRO A 41 -5.04 -1.47 8.46
C PRO A 41 -6.09 -2.50 8.88
N VAL A 42 -6.98 -2.19 9.83
CA VAL A 42 -8.07 -3.12 10.21
C VAL A 42 -9.05 -3.33 9.06
N GLY A 43 -9.36 -2.27 8.30
CA GLY A 43 -10.21 -2.35 7.10
C GLY A 43 -9.59 -3.23 6.03
N ILE A 44 -8.28 -3.07 5.75
CA ILE A 44 -7.55 -3.93 4.82
C ILE A 44 -7.60 -5.39 5.29
N MET A 45 -7.37 -5.64 6.58
CA MET A 45 -7.43 -6.99 7.14
C MET A 45 -8.82 -7.63 6.97
N ALA A 46 -9.89 -6.88 7.21
CA ALA A 46 -11.26 -7.35 7.00
C ALA A 46 -11.55 -7.66 5.52
N VAL A 47 -11.11 -6.80 4.59
CA VAL A 47 -11.25 -7.02 3.16
C VAL A 47 -10.47 -8.26 2.70
N LEU A 48 -9.23 -8.43 3.15
CA LEU A 48 -8.40 -9.59 2.82
C LEU A 48 -8.99 -10.88 3.40
N MET A 49 -9.56 -10.83 4.61
CA MET A 49 -10.26 -11.96 5.19
C MET A 49 -11.48 -12.35 4.36
N MET A 50 -12.29 -11.36 3.93
CA MET A 50 -13.40 -11.58 3.01
C MET A 50 -12.95 -12.15 1.67
N LEU A 51 -11.81 -11.68 1.13
CA LEU A 51 -11.24 -12.17 -0.12
C LEU A 51 -10.67 -13.60 0.01
N ALA A 52 -10.07 -13.93 1.15
CA ALA A 52 -9.53 -15.25 1.43
C ALA A 52 -10.64 -16.31 1.58
N PHE A 53 -11.81 -15.90 2.07
CA PHE A 53 -13.00 -16.75 2.15
C PHE A 53 -13.93 -16.58 0.94
N ALA A 54 -13.60 -15.70 -0.01
CA ALA A 54 -14.34 -15.60 -1.26
C ALA A 54 -14.06 -16.86 -2.09
N PRO A 55 -15.09 -17.51 -2.65
CA PRO A 55 -14.88 -18.65 -3.53
C PRO A 55 -14.07 -18.16 -4.73
N SER A 56 -12.87 -18.73 -4.91
CA SER A 56 -12.14 -18.56 -6.16
C SER A 56 -13.00 -19.21 -7.24
N ILE A 57 -13.62 -18.39 -8.08
CA ILE A 57 -14.19 -18.85 -9.34
C ILE A 57 -12.97 -19.26 -10.16
N GLU A 58 -12.48 -20.49 -9.93
CA GLU A 58 -11.81 -21.21 -10.98
C GLU A 58 -12.84 -21.26 -12.10
N ALA A 59 -12.61 -20.43 -13.11
CA ALA A 59 -13.19 -20.64 -14.41
C ALA A 59 -12.69 -22.03 -14.83
N ASN A 60 -13.44 -23.05 -14.41
CA ASN A 60 -13.37 -24.39 -14.94
C ASN A 60 -13.63 -24.22 -16.43
N VAL A 61 -12.55 -24.08 -17.17
CA VAL A 61 -12.46 -24.49 -18.56
C VAL A 61 -13.02 -25.91 -18.62
N VAL A 62 -14.31 -26.03 -18.94
CA VAL A 62 -14.92 -27.24 -19.51
C VAL A 62 -14.70 -28.51 -18.67
N VAL A 63 -15.52 -28.71 -17.64
CA VAL A 63 -15.86 -30.09 -17.23
C VAL A 63 -17.37 -30.13 -16.93
N CYS A 64 -18.07 -30.78 -17.86
CA CYS A 64 -19.44 -31.27 -17.82
C CYS A 64 -20.58 -30.28 -18.11
N SER A 65 -20.86 -30.14 -19.41
CA SER A 65 -22.22 -30.41 -19.89
C SER A 65 -22.71 -31.76 -19.32
N ALA A 66 -23.84 -31.76 -18.63
CA ALA A 66 -24.72 -32.90 -18.44
C ALA A 66 -26.15 -32.37 -18.23
#